data_AF-E6UKB4-F1
#
_entry.id   AF-E6UKB4-F1
#
_cell.length_a   1.000
_cell.length_b   1.000
_cell.length_c   1.000
_cell.angle_alpha   90.00
_cell.angle_beta   90.00
_cell.angle_gamma   90.00
#
_symmetry.space_group_name_H-M   'P 1'
#
loop_
_entity.id
_entity.type
_entity.pdbx_description
1 polymer ?
#
loop_
_entity_poly.entity_id
_entity_poly.type
_entity_poly.pdbx_seq_one_letter_code
_entity_poly.pdbx_strand_id
1 'polypeptide(L)'
;MNVTILSRKQAEELIADGRFPENSAVISFYDPQEYATDGYSRVDFSRINTEVFYVEAPDIDWDSFENISPAEVGLIKDISELADFIYAAFDQDKNIICQCDFGQSRSAGCAAAILEHFYSSGKTIFEDRKYFPNQMIFAEVLQALIRKKREMKGNKAQMKVYIYSREQAEKMIAENRFPTNTAVISFYDPAIKHINKNYTHIDYSGVCDMVFYSELDDLDIDVLGNKGYTFESYFSEADDMAAFVKKAFECGRDIVCQCEYGQSRSAGCAAAILEHFYHTGITVFADYARFPNQLVFNKLFEALEKIDPR
;
A
#
# COMPACT_ATOMS: atom_id res chain seq x y z
N MET A 1 -8.72 -17.48 11.15
CA MET A 1 -9.64 -16.34 10.87
C MET A 1 -10.09 -16.25 9.41
N ASN A 2 -11.39 -16.36 9.14
CA ASN A 2 -12.01 -15.99 7.86
C ASN A 2 -12.49 -14.53 7.88
N VAL A 3 -12.50 -13.86 6.73
CA VAL A 3 -13.07 -12.52 6.56
C VAL A 3 -14.26 -12.58 5.61
N THR A 4 -15.44 -12.17 6.08
CA THR A 4 -16.71 -12.21 5.31
C THR A 4 -17.23 -10.80 5.09
N ILE A 5 -17.73 -10.53 3.88
CA ILE A 5 -18.35 -9.23 3.55
C ILE A 5 -19.87 -9.41 3.51
N LEU A 6 -20.61 -8.61 4.28
CA LEU A 6 -22.07 -8.60 4.29
C LEU A 6 -22.63 -7.22 3.90
N SER A 7 -23.75 -7.23 3.20
CA SER A 7 -24.65 -6.08 3.10
C SER A 7 -25.49 -5.93 4.36
N ARG A 8 -26.11 -4.76 4.55
CA ARG A 8 -27.11 -4.52 5.58
C ARG A 8 -28.21 -5.58 5.54
N LYS A 9 -28.81 -5.76 4.35
CA LYS A 9 -29.89 -6.73 4.12
C LYS A 9 -29.47 -8.14 4.54
N GLN A 10 -28.28 -8.58 4.15
CA GLN A 10 -27.78 -9.91 4.51
C GLN A 10 -27.56 -10.05 6.02
N ALA A 11 -27.00 -9.02 6.68
CA ALA A 11 -26.81 -9.04 8.12
C ALA A 11 -28.16 -9.09 8.87
N GLU A 12 -29.12 -8.24 8.50
CA GLU A 12 -30.46 -8.19 9.09
C GLU A 12 -31.22 -9.52 8.89
N GLU A 13 -31.14 -10.14 7.71
CA GLU A 13 -31.73 -11.45 7.43
C GLU A 13 -31.10 -12.55 8.31
N LEU A 14 -29.77 -12.59 8.41
CA LEU A 14 -29.07 -13.57 9.25
C LEU A 14 -29.41 -13.40 10.75
N ILE A 15 -29.56 -12.15 11.21
CA ILE A 15 -29.98 -11.84 12.59
C ILE A 15 -31.42 -12.29 12.82
N ALA A 16 -32.34 -11.91 11.92
CA ALA A 16 -33.76 -12.24 12.03
C ALA A 16 -34.01 -13.75 12.03
N ASP A 17 -33.24 -14.49 11.23
CA ASP A 17 -33.33 -15.95 11.13
C ASP A 17 -32.61 -16.69 12.26
N GLY A 18 -31.87 -15.99 13.14
CA GLY A 18 -31.04 -16.62 14.17
C GLY A 18 -29.89 -17.46 13.60
N ARG A 19 -29.42 -17.12 12.39
CA ARG A 19 -28.35 -17.82 11.66
C ARG A 19 -27.06 -17.00 11.55
N PHE A 20 -26.93 -15.96 12.35
CA PHE A 20 -25.73 -15.12 12.33
C PHE A 20 -24.50 -15.94 12.74
N PRO A 21 -23.36 -15.84 12.02
CA PRO A 21 -22.20 -16.69 12.28
C PRO A 21 -21.70 -16.56 13.73
N GLU A 22 -21.60 -17.71 14.42
CA GLU A 22 -20.98 -17.80 15.73
C GLU A 22 -19.46 -17.56 15.64
N ASN A 23 -18.85 -17.25 16.79
CA ASN A 23 -17.43 -16.95 16.91
C ASN A 23 -16.96 -15.87 15.91
N SER A 24 -17.75 -14.79 15.81
CA SER A 24 -17.46 -13.67 14.91
C SER A 24 -17.30 -12.35 15.66
N ALA A 25 -16.53 -11.46 15.04
CA ALA A 25 -16.41 -10.05 15.38
C ALA A 25 -16.87 -9.24 14.16
N VAL A 26 -17.70 -8.23 14.37
CA VAL A 26 -18.30 -7.44 13.30
C VAL A 26 -17.69 -6.05 13.26
N ILE A 27 -17.32 -5.61 12.06
CA ILE A 27 -16.96 -4.23 11.76
C ILE A 27 -18.10 -3.66 10.90
N SER A 28 -18.92 -2.78 11.47
CA SER A 28 -20.14 -2.28 10.86
C SER A 28 -19.98 -0.80 10.47
N PHE A 29 -19.88 -0.55 9.16
CA PHE A 29 -19.79 0.78 8.58
C PHE A 29 -21.17 1.40 8.41
N TYR A 30 -21.28 2.68 8.72
CA TYR A 30 -22.49 3.49 8.52
C TYR A 30 -22.13 4.92 8.13
N ASP A 31 -23.06 5.60 7.46
CA ASP A 31 -22.87 6.98 7.00
C ASP A 31 -22.94 7.98 8.16
N PRO A 32 -22.11 9.05 8.14
CA PRO A 32 -22.22 10.13 9.09
C PRO A 32 -23.60 10.80 9.03
N GLN A 33 -24.06 11.31 10.16
CA GLN A 33 -25.42 11.86 10.30
C GLN A 33 -25.74 12.98 9.30
N GLU A 34 -24.73 13.72 8.84
CA GLU A 34 -24.87 14.80 7.85
C GLU A 34 -25.15 14.31 6.41
N TYR A 35 -24.85 13.04 6.12
CA TYR A 35 -25.13 12.37 4.85
C TYR A 35 -26.29 11.37 4.94
N ALA A 36 -26.76 11.08 6.17
CA ALA A 36 -27.85 10.17 6.41
C ALA A 36 -29.17 10.77 5.90
N THR A 37 -29.83 10.10 4.95
CA THR A 37 -31.23 10.40 4.62
C THR A 37 -32.13 10.07 5.81
N ASP A 38 -33.23 10.81 5.98
CA ASP A 38 -34.21 10.57 7.05
C ASP A 38 -34.57 9.08 7.17
N GLY A 39 -34.28 8.49 8.34
CA GLY A 39 -34.56 7.08 8.66
C GLY A 39 -33.38 6.11 8.50
N TYR A 40 -32.18 6.55 8.09
CA TYR A 40 -31.00 5.69 8.05
C TYR A 40 -30.48 5.40 9.47
N SER A 41 -30.56 4.13 9.90
CA SER A 41 -29.98 3.64 11.15
C SER A 41 -28.90 2.60 10.87
N ARG A 42 -27.84 2.55 11.70
CA ARG A 42 -26.88 1.45 11.68
C ARG A 42 -27.58 0.11 11.96
N VAL A 43 -27.02 -1.00 11.47
CA VAL A 43 -27.54 -2.34 11.75
C VAL A 43 -27.48 -2.61 13.25
N ASP A 44 -28.60 -3.09 13.80
CA ASP A 44 -28.71 -3.44 15.22
C ASP A 44 -28.29 -4.89 15.45
N PHE A 45 -27.08 -5.06 15.97
CA PHE A 45 -26.52 -6.35 16.35
C PHE A 45 -26.76 -6.69 17.83
N SER A 46 -27.49 -5.87 18.60
CA SER A 46 -27.69 -6.09 20.05
C SER A 46 -28.43 -7.39 20.38
N ARG A 47 -29.13 -7.97 19.41
CA ARG A 47 -29.89 -9.22 19.52
C ARG A 47 -29.03 -10.48 19.38
N ILE A 48 -27.76 -10.33 19.00
CA ILE A 48 -26.82 -11.43 18.83
C ILE A 48 -25.63 -11.27 19.78
N ASN A 49 -25.07 -12.39 20.22
CA ASN A 49 -23.88 -12.39 21.08
C ASN A 49 -22.61 -12.29 20.21
N THR A 50 -22.28 -11.09 19.78
CA THR A 50 -21.14 -10.81 18.91
C THR A 50 -20.54 -9.46 19.28
N GLU A 51 -19.22 -9.38 19.23
CA GLU A 51 -18.50 -8.12 19.41
C GLU A 51 -18.64 -7.29 18.15
N VAL A 52 -18.97 -6.01 18.30
CA VAL A 52 -19.26 -5.12 17.17
C VAL A 52 -18.48 -3.83 17.34
N PHE A 53 -17.68 -3.50 16.33
CA PHE A 53 -17.05 -2.20 16.18
C PHE A 53 -17.81 -1.40 15.11
N TYR A 54 -18.43 -0.29 15.52
CA TYR A 54 -19.15 0.59 14.62
C TYR A 54 -18.21 1.64 14.06
N VAL A 55 -18.20 1.78 12.73
CA VAL A 55 -17.32 2.73 12.02
C VAL A 55 -18.18 3.75 11.29
N GLU A 56 -18.16 4.99 11.78
CA GLU A 56 -18.69 6.14 11.04
C GLU A 56 -17.68 6.55 9.97
N ALA A 57 -17.99 6.31 8.70
CA ALA A 57 -17.14 6.76 7.60
C ALA A 57 -18.00 7.00 6.35
N PRO A 58 -17.88 8.17 5.70
CA PRO A 58 -18.69 8.48 4.53
C PRO A 58 -18.30 7.57 3.36
N ASP A 59 -19.29 7.15 2.56
CA ASP A 59 -19.06 6.36 1.35
C ASP A 59 -18.63 7.24 0.18
N ILE A 60 -17.43 7.83 0.29
CA ILE A 60 -16.90 8.73 -0.72
C ILE A 60 -15.85 7.99 -1.54
N ASP A 61 -16.00 8.03 -2.85
CA ASP A 61 -14.98 7.60 -3.80
C ASP A 61 -13.98 8.73 -4.08
N TRP A 62 -12.73 8.36 -4.34
CA TRP A 62 -11.59 9.26 -4.47
C TRP A 62 -11.78 10.37 -5.51
N ASP A 63 -12.61 10.16 -6.53
CA ASP A 63 -12.99 11.18 -7.53
C ASP A 63 -13.52 12.48 -6.88
N SER A 64 -13.91 12.44 -5.61
CA SER A 64 -14.36 13.60 -4.83
C SER A 64 -13.24 14.39 -4.14
N PHE A 65 -12.01 13.86 -4.07
CA PHE A 65 -10.86 14.44 -3.37
C PHE A 65 -9.67 14.62 -4.33
N GLU A 66 -9.77 15.58 -5.26
CA GLU A 66 -8.59 15.99 -6.03
C GLU A 66 -7.50 16.51 -5.07
N ASN A 67 -6.35 15.84 -5.02
CA ASN A 67 -5.09 16.27 -4.40
C ASN A 67 -4.87 16.06 -2.87
N ILE A 68 -5.54 15.12 -2.18
CA ILE A 68 -5.29 14.86 -0.73
C ILE A 68 -4.91 13.40 -0.49
N SER A 69 -3.69 13.09 -0.03
CA SER A 69 -3.24 11.70 0.22
C SER A 69 -4.26 10.89 1.06
N PRO A 70 -4.53 9.60 0.75
CA PRO A 70 -5.44 8.76 1.53
C PRO A 70 -5.14 8.70 3.03
N ALA A 71 -3.86 8.84 3.41
CA ALA A 71 -3.43 8.85 4.80
C ALA A 71 -3.68 10.18 5.54
N GLU A 72 -4.04 11.25 4.82
CA GLU A 72 -4.23 12.61 5.35
C GLU A 72 -5.71 12.99 5.49
N VAL A 73 -6.64 12.23 4.89
CA VAL A 73 -8.08 12.55 4.94
C VAL A 73 -8.67 12.27 6.33
N GLY A 74 -8.23 11.21 7.00
CA GLY A 74 -8.68 10.86 8.35
C GLY A 74 -10.19 10.56 8.39
N LEU A 75 -10.66 9.71 7.48
CA LEU A 75 -12.06 9.33 7.36
C LEU A 75 -12.58 8.57 8.58
N ILE A 76 -11.73 7.73 9.17
CA ILE A 76 -12.07 6.92 10.33
C ILE A 76 -11.46 7.57 11.58
N LYS A 77 -12.31 8.18 12.43
CA LYS A 77 -11.88 8.85 13.66
C LYS A 77 -11.16 7.91 14.62
N ASP A 78 -11.74 6.73 14.85
CA ASP A 78 -11.28 5.75 15.85
C ASP A 78 -10.45 4.63 15.18
N ILE A 79 -9.57 5.00 14.25
CA ILE A 79 -8.84 4.05 13.41
C ILE A 79 -7.84 3.18 14.20
N SER A 80 -7.31 3.70 15.31
CA SER A 80 -6.38 2.96 16.17
C SER A 80 -7.13 1.90 16.98
N GLU A 81 -8.30 2.25 17.49
CA GLU A 81 -9.20 1.37 18.22
C GLU A 81 -9.76 0.28 17.30
N LEU A 82 -10.03 0.61 16.02
CA LEU A 82 -10.40 -0.39 15.01
C LEU A 82 -9.26 -1.40 14.77
N ALA A 83 -8.01 -0.94 14.70
CA ALA A 83 -6.87 -1.84 14.58
C ALA A 83 -6.74 -2.75 15.80
N ASP A 84 -6.92 -2.22 17.01
CA ASP A 84 -6.93 -2.99 18.26
C ASP A 84 -8.03 -4.07 18.25
N PHE A 85 -9.23 -3.70 17.81
CA PHE A 85 -10.36 -4.61 17.66
C PHE A 85 -10.05 -5.76 16.70
N ILE A 86 -9.46 -5.46 15.53
CA ILE A 86 -9.10 -6.45 14.51
C ILE A 86 -8.06 -7.43 15.06
N TYR A 87 -7.01 -6.93 15.73
CA TYR A 87 -6.00 -7.80 16.35
C TYR A 87 -6.57 -8.65 17.47
N ALA A 88 -7.41 -8.08 18.34
CA ALA A 88 -8.08 -8.84 19.39
C ALA A 88 -8.95 -9.97 18.82
N ALA A 89 -9.65 -9.73 17.72
CA ALA A 89 -10.42 -10.76 17.01
C ALA A 89 -9.51 -11.84 16.41
N PHE A 90 -8.40 -11.44 15.77
CA PHE A 90 -7.41 -12.35 15.20
C PHE A 90 -6.76 -13.25 16.27
N ASP A 91 -6.34 -12.68 17.40
CA ASP A 91 -5.69 -13.40 18.50
C ASP A 91 -6.64 -14.38 19.21
N GLN A 92 -7.95 -14.11 19.17
CA GLN A 92 -9.01 -14.99 19.67
C GLN A 92 -9.50 -16.01 18.62
N ASP A 93 -8.86 -16.07 17.45
CA ASP A 93 -9.26 -16.87 16.28
C ASP A 93 -10.76 -16.73 15.92
N LYS A 94 -11.27 -15.50 16.04
CA LYS A 94 -12.63 -15.15 15.58
C LYS A 94 -12.63 -14.99 14.07
N ASN A 95 -13.79 -15.22 13.46
CA ASN A 95 -14.04 -14.76 12.09
C ASN A 95 -14.36 -13.26 12.12
N ILE A 96 -13.90 -12.51 11.12
CA ILE A 96 -14.26 -11.09 11.00
C ILE A 96 -15.34 -10.94 9.94
N ILE A 97 -16.38 -10.18 10.26
CA ILE A 97 -17.45 -9.80 9.35
C ILE A 97 -17.36 -8.30 9.10
N CYS A 98 -17.02 -7.90 7.88
CA CYS A 98 -17.08 -6.52 7.44
C CYS A 98 -18.46 -6.26 6.84
N GLN A 99 -19.24 -5.36 7.44
CA GLN A 99 -20.59 -5.01 7.00
C GLN A 99 -20.67 -3.54 6.62
N CYS A 100 -21.28 -3.25 5.47
CA CYS A 100 -21.76 -1.91 5.11
C CYS A 100 -23.12 -2.04 4.42
N ASP A 101 -23.68 -0.97 3.88
CA ASP A 101 -25.05 -0.98 3.36
C ASP A 101 -25.24 -2.00 2.21
N PHE A 102 -24.46 -1.91 1.15
CA PHE A 102 -24.52 -2.82 0.01
C PHE A 102 -23.55 -4.01 0.10
N GLY A 103 -22.60 -3.98 1.05
CA GLY A 103 -21.58 -5.02 1.17
C GLY A 103 -20.59 -5.04 0.01
N GLN A 104 -20.27 -3.87 -0.55
CA GLN A 104 -19.47 -3.77 -1.78
C GLN A 104 -18.35 -2.72 -1.75
N SER A 105 -18.54 -1.63 -1.00
CA SER A 105 -17.63 -0.48 -0.97
C SER A 105 -16.75 -0.47 0.29
N ARG A 106 -17.17 0.24 1.35
CA ARG A 106 -16.43 0.39 2.62
C ARG A 106 -16.07 -0.95 3.27
N SER A 107 -17.03 -1.87 3.38
CA SER A 107 -16.79 -3.18 3.97
C SER A 107 -15.84 -4.04 3.15
N ALA A 108 -15.86 -3.93 1.82
CA ALA A 108 -14.93 -4.64 0.95
C ALA A 108 -13.52 -4.05 1.04
N GLY A 109 -13.38 -2.72 1.12
CA GLY A 109 -12.09 -2.05 1.35
C GLY A 109 -11.46 -2.49 2.68
N CYS A 110 -12.25 -2.52 3.76
CA CYS A 110 -11.82 -3.02 5.06
C CYS A 110 -11.42 -4.51 5.02
N ALA A 111 -12.25 -5.36 4.40
CA ALA A 111 -11.95 -6.78 4.26
C ALA A 111 -10.67 -7.03 3.46
N ALA A 112 -10.48 -6.30 2.35
CA ALA A 112 -9.27 -6.35 1.54
C ALA A 112 -8.04 -5.96 2.37
N ALA A 113 -8.13 -4.92 3.19
CA ALA A 113 -7.01 -4.48 4.05
C ALA A 113 -6.63 -5.54 5.09
N ILE A 114 -7.63 -6.17 5.73
CA ILE A 114 -7.40 -7.25 6.71
C ILE A 114 -6.75 -8.46 6.02
N LEU A 115 -7.29 -8.89 4.88
CA LEU A 115 -6.75 -10.02 4.13
C LEU A 115 -5.33 -9.75 3.61
N GLU A 116 -5.07 -8.53 3.15
CA GLU A 116 -3.74 -8.11 2.74
C GLU A 116 -2.75 -8.18 3.90
N HIS A 117 -3.13 -7.62 5.04
CA HIS A 117 -2.25 -7.49 6.19
C HIS A 117 -1.85 -8.83 6.83
N PHE A 118 -2.79 -9.76 6.94
CA PHE A 118 -2.56 -11.06 7.59
C PHE A 118 -2.15 -12.17 6.62
N TYR A 119 -2.51 -12.07 5.33
CA TYR A 119 -2.36 -13.17 4.37
C TYR A 119 -1.86 -12.75 2.99
N SER A 120 -1.57 -11.45 2.74
CA SER A 120 -1.15 -10.92 1.44
C SER A 120 -2.09 -11.32 0.29
N SER A 121 -3.39 -11.39 0.59
CA SER A 121 -4.42 -11.85 -0.35
C SER A 121 -5.54 -10.83 -0.55
N GLY A 122 -5.33 -9.57 -0.16
CA GLY A 122 -6.35 -8.52 -0.26
C GLY A 122 -6.71 -8.21 -1.72
N LYS A 123 -5.75 -8.36 -2.64
CA LYS A 123 -5.94 -8.19 -4.08
C LYS A 123 -7.11 -9.02 -4.64
N THR A 124 -7.39 -10.19 -4.07
CA THR A 124 -8.49 -11.07 -4.52
C THR A 124 -9.86 -10.39 -4.42
N ILE A 125 -10.05 -9.48 -3.46
CA ILE A 125 -11.29 -8.71 -3.30
C ILE A 125 -11.41 -7.62 -4.38
N PHE A 126 -10.29 -7.03 -4.81
CA PHE A 126 -10.27 -6.06 -5.92
C PHE A 126 -10.53 -6.69 -7.28
N GLU A 127 -10.19 -7.97 -7.44
CA GLU A 127 -10.39 -8.71 -8.69
C GLU A 127 -11.80 -9.31 -8.82
N ASP A 128 -12.52 -9.46 -7.70
CA ASP A 128 -13.90 -9.95 -7.69
C ASP A 128 -14.88 -8.85 -8.10
N ARG A 129 -15.55 -9.08 -9.24
CA ARG A 129 -16.54 -8.15 -9.83
C ARG A 129 -17.77 -7.89 -8.95
N LYS A 130 -17.96 -8.66 -7.88
CA LYS A 130 -19.00 -8.41 -6.88
C LYS A 130 -18.70 -7.16 -6.04
N TYR A 131 -17.43 -6.79 -5.88
CA TYR A 131 -17.01 -5.73 -4.99
C TYR A 131 -16.47 -4.53 -5.77
N PHE A 132 -16.64 -3.35 -5.16
CA PHE A 132 -16.05 -2.09 -5.61
C PHE A 132 -15.32 -1.49 -4.40
N PRO A 133 -14.20 -2.09 -3.96
CA PRO A 133 -13.63 -1.80 -2.65
C PRO A 133 -13.24 -0.33 -2.52
N ASN A 134 -13.70 0.32 -1.45
CA ASN A 134 -13.33 1.70 -1.19
C ASN A 134 -11.82 1.79 -0.89
N GLN A 135 -11.07 2.43 -1.78
CA GLN A 135 -9.61 2.48 -1.70
C GLN A 135 -9.11 3.30 -0.51
N MET A 136 -9.88 4.30 -0.08
CA MET A 136 -9.55 5.12 1.09
C MET A 136 -9.67 4.30 2.37
N ILE A 137 -10.78 3.58 2.54
CA ILE A 137 -10.96 2.66 3.67
C ILE A 137 -9.89 1.58 3.67
N PHE A 138 -9.57 1.00 2.49
CA PHE A 138 -8.49 0.04 2.36
C PHE A 138 -7.16 0.61 2.87
N ALA A 139 -6.77 1.79 2.38
CA ALA A 139 -5.51 2.42 2.73
C ALA A 139 -5.44 2.77 4.22
N GLU A 140 -6.47 3.41 4.78
CA GLU A 140 -6.49 3.80 6.20
C GLU A 140 -6.42 2.58 7.13
N VAL A 141 -7.25 1.55 6.88
CA VAL A 141 -7.26 0.33 7.69
C VAL A 141 -5.95 -0.43 7.58
N LEU A 142 -5.40 -0.59 6.37
CA LEU A 142 -4.13 -1.30 6.18
C LEU A 142 -2.98 -0.58 6.91
N GLN A 143 -2.90 0.75 6.77
CA GLN A 143 -1.89 1.54 7.47
C GLN A 143 -2.01 1.42 8.99
N ALA A 144 -3.23 1.42 9.53
CA ALA A 144 -3.47 1.25 10.96
C ALA A 144 -3.01 -0.12 11.46
N LEU A 145 -3.34 -1.19 10.72
CA LEU A 145 -2.92 -2.55 11.06
C LEU A 145 -1.39 -2.72 10.99
N ILE A 146 -0.73 -2.11 10.01
CA ILE A 146 0.72 -2.05 9.89
C ILE A 146 1.33 -1.33 11.09
N ARG A 147 0.81 -0.15 11.46
CA ARG A 147 1.26 0.61 12.64
C ARG A 147 1.13 -0.23 13.91
N LYS A 148 -0.02 -0.86 14.12
CA LYS A 148 -0.25 -1.72 15.28
C LYS A 148 0.68 -2.94 15.30
N LYS A 149 0.96 -3.56 14.15
CA LYS A 149 1.96 -4.65 14.02
C LYS A 149 3.34 -4.21 14.52
N ARG A 150 3.74 -2.99 14.15
CA ARG A 150 5.03 -2.39 14.53
C ARG A 150 5.09 -2.14 16.02
N GLU A 151 4.03 -1.57 16.60
CA GLU A 151 3.92 -1.35 18.05
C GLU A 151 4.09 -2.66 18.83
N MET A 152 3.42 -3.73 18.40
CA MET A 152 3.49 -5.03 19.08
C MET A 152 4.83 -5.75 18.90
N LYS A 153 5.52 -5.59 17.76
CA LYS A 153 6.85 -6.18 17.52
C LYS A 153 7.99 -5.44 18.25
N GLY A 154 7.71 -4.30 18.87
CA GLY A 154 8.70 -3.43 19.51
C GLY A 154 9.52 -2.63 18.48
N ASN A 155 10.07 -1.49 18.92
CA ASN A 155 10.85 -0.57 18.08
C ASN A 155 12.18 -1.18 17.62
N LYS A 156 12.15 -2.06 16.63
CA LYS A 156 13.32 -2.34 15.78
C LYS A 156 13.31 -1.31 14.66
N ALA A 157 14.40 -0.56 14.50
CA ALA A 157 14.50 0.45 13.46
C ALA A 157 14.27 -0.21 12.09
N GLN A 158 13.21 0.24 11.41
CA GLN A 158 12.84 -0.24 10.09
C GLN A 158 13.59 0.60 9.05
N MET A 159 14.13 -0.06 8.03
CA MET A 159 14.64 0.64 6.85
C MET A 159 13.51 1.46 6.23
N LYS A 160 13.69 2.78 6.17
CA LYS A 160 12.80 3.69 5.46
C LYS A 160 13.13 3.65 3.97
N VAL A 161 12.08 3.75 3.15
CA VAL A 161 12.22 3.86 1.70
C VAL A 161 11.62 5.19 1.26
N TYR A 162 12.47 6.08 0.75
CA TYR A 162 12.12 7.39 0.25
C TYR A 162 11.96 7.33 -1.27
N ILE A 163 11.00 8.07 -1.81
CA ILE A 163 10.83 8.19 -3.26
C ILE A 163 10.95 9.65 -3.67
N TYR A 164 12.04 9.99 -4.38
CA TYR A 164 12.34 11.34 -4.81
C TYR A 164 12.27 11.53 -6.32
N SER A 165 11.80 12.71 -6.73
CA SER A 165 12.10 13.25 -8.05
C SER A 165 13.54 13.73 -8.13
N ARG A 166 14.01 13.99 -9.35
CA ARG A 166 15.32 14.61 -9.58
C ARG A 166 15.42 15.95 -8.87
N GLU A 167 14.44 16.82 -9.09
CA GLU A 167 14.37 18.16 -8.49
C GLU A 167 14.38 18.09 -6.96
N GLN A 168 13.61 17.16 -6.37
CA GLN A 168 13.58 16.97 -4.92
C GLN A 168 14.93 16.53 -4.38
N ALA A 169 15.59 15.55 -5.02
CA ALA A 169 16.90 15.08 -4.59
C ALA A 169 17.97 16.18 -4.71
N GLU A 170 18.04 16.88 -5.85
CA GLU A 170 18.98 17.99 -6.07
C GLU A 170 18.76 19.12 -5.04
N LYS A 171 17.51 19.47 -4.75
CA LYS A 171 17.17 20.44 -3.69
C LYS A 171 17.64 19.97 -2.32
N MET A 172 17.37 18.72 -1.96
CA MET A 172 17.79 18.16 -0.67
C MET A 172 19.32 18.14 -0.51
N ILE A 173 20.06 17.90 -1.60
CA ILE A 173 21.52 17.99 -1.64
C ILE A 173 21.98 19.44 -1.46
N ALA A 174 21.44 20.37 -2.26
CA ALA A 174 21.82 21.79 -2.23
C ALA A 174 21.55 22.43 -0.86
N GLU A 175 20.49 22.01 -0.18
CA GLU A 175 20.11 22.50 1.14
C GLU A 175 20.80 21.75 2.30
N ASN A 176 21.70 20.80 2.04
CA ASN A 176 22.33 19.93 3.04
C ASN A 176 21.30 19.20 3.93
N ARG A 177 20.18 18.79 3.34
CA ARG A 177 19.06 18.10 4.00
C ARG A 177 18.90 16.64 3.55
N PHE A 178 19.77 16.15 2.69
CA PHE A 178 19.71 14.78 2.19
C PHE A 178 19.78 13.77 3.35
N PRO A 179 18.95 12.71 3.36
CA PRO A 179 18.95 11.73 4.45
C PRO A 179 20.33 11.11 4.70
N THR A 180 20.74 11.06 5.97
CA THR A 180 21.99 10.39 6.38
C THR A 180 21.77 8.88 6.51
N ASN A 181 22.85 8.10 6.56
CA ASN A 181 22.80 6.64 6.67
C ASN A 181 21.87 5.97 5.62
N THR A 182 21.96 6.45 4.38
CA THR A 182 21.06 6.06 3.30
C THR A 182 21.86 5.50 2.12
N ALA A 183 21.30 4.50 1.46
CA ALA A 183 21.73 4.02 0.14
C ALA A 183 20.81 4.63 -0.94
N VAL A 184 21.34 4.91 -2.13
CA VAL A 184 20.58 5.54 -3.21
C VAL A 184 20.48 4.58 -4.39
N ILE A 185 19.28 4.43 -4.93
CA ILE A 185 19.03 3.85 -6.25
C ILE A 185 18.58 5.01 -7.15
N SER A 186 19.42 5.40 -8.10
CA SER A 186 19.21 6.55 -8.98
C SER A 186 18.95 6.07 -10.41
N PHE A 187 17.69 6.13 -10.81
CA PHE A 187 17.26 5.91 -12.18
C PHE A 187 17.39 7.20 -12.98
N TYR A 188 17.90 7.09 -14.20
CA TYR A 188 17.96 8.18 -15.16
C TYR A 188 17.67 7.69 -16.57
N ASP A 189 17.22 8.61 -17.43
CA ASP A 189 16.86 8.27 -18.80
C ASP A 189 18.09 7.87 -19.63
N PRO A 190 17.94 7.00 -20.64
CA PRO A 190 19.06 6.66 -21.49
C PRO A 190 19.58 7.82 -22.35
N ALA A 191 20.90 7.85 -22.57
CA ALA A 191 21.61 8.92 -23.28
C ALA A 191 21.01 9.27 -24.65
N ILE A 192 20.47 8.28 -25.36
CA ILE A 192 19.84 8.45 -26.67
C ILE A 192 18.57 9.32 -26.63
N LYS A 193 17.92 9.44 -25.47
CA LYS A 193 16.71 10.24 -25.27
C LYS A 193 16.99 11.66 -24.78
N HIS A 194 18.24 11.98 -24.46
CA HIS A 194 18.59 13.28 -23.90
C HIS A 194 18.50 14.37 -24.98
N ILE A 195 17.47 15.22 -24.87
CA ILE A 195 17.38 16.45 -25.67
C ILE A 195 18.55 17.40 -25.30
N ASN A 196 18.89 17.43 -24.01
CA ASN A 196 20.03 18.16 -23.48
C ASN A 196 21.26 17.25 -23.37
N LYS A 197 22.30 17.50 -24.17
CA LYS A 197 23.55 16.72 -24.15
C LYS A 197 24.33 16.78 -22.82
N ASN A 198 23.98 17.71 -21.94
CA ASN A 198 24.56 17.82 -20.61
C ASN A 198 23.74 17.09 -19.54
N TYR A 199 22.64 16.43 -19.91
CA TYR A 199 21.89 15.59 -18.98
C TYR A 199 22.79 14.41 -18.57
N THR A 200 22.91 14.23 -17.26
CA THR A 200 23.61 13.11 -16.61
C THR A 200 22.82 12.69 -15.38
N HIS A 201 23.19 11.61 -14.73
CA HIS A 201 22.65 11.25 -13.42
C HIS A 201 23.00 12.31 -12.36
N ILE A 202 22.28 12.34 -11.24
CA ILE A 202 22.62 13.21 -10.11
C ILE A 202 23.97 12.75 -9.51
N ASP A 203 24.82 13.71 -9.15
CA ASP A 203 26.03 13.44 -8.37
C ASP A 203 25.71 13.39 -6.87
N TYR A 204 25.81 12.21 -6.29
CA TYR A 204 25.57 11.97 -4.86
C TYR A 204 26.87 11.89 -4.04
N SER A 205 28.04 11.99 -4.67
CA SER A 205 29.34 11.72 -4.02
C SER A 205 29.62 12.58 -2.79
N GLY A 206 29.03 13.78 -2.71
CA GLY A 206 29.14 14.66 -1.54
C GLY A 206 28.23 14.30 -0.37
N VAL A 207 27.21 13.44 -0.56
CA VAL A 207 26.17 13.16 0.45
C VAL A 207 25.92 11.66 0.71
N CYS A 208 26.33 10.77 -0.19
CA CYS A 208 26.09 9.34 -0.09
C CYS A 208 27.27 8.54 -0.70
N ASP A 209 27.71 7.52 0.03
CA ASP A 209 28.80 6.61 -0.32
C ASP A 209 28.32 5.29 -0.95
N MET A 210 27.00 5.06 -1.00
CA MET A 210 26.39 3.82 -1.48
C MET A 210 25.29 4.14 -2.49
N VAL A 211 25.66 4.14 -3.77
CA VAL A 211 24.77 4.53 -4.87
C VAL A 211 24.76 3.44 -5.95
N PHE A 212 23.57 3.06 -6.39
CA PHE A 212 23.32 2.25 -7.56
C PHE A 212 22.73 3.14 -8.65
N TYR A 213 23.47 3.35 -9.72
CA TYR A 213 23.00 4.09 -10.89
C TYR A 213 22.43 3.11 -11.90
N SER A 214 21.19 3.34 -12.35
CA SER A 214 20.54 2.49 -13.35
C SER A 214 19.99 3.34 -14.50
N GLU A 215 20.55 3.14 -15.68
CA GLU A 215 20.09 3.75 -16.93
C GLU A 215 18.95 2.88 -17.48
N LEU A 216 17.71 3.28 -17.24
CA LEU A 216 16.54 2.46 -17.57
C LEU A 216 15.47 3.27 -18.25
N ASP A 217 15.00 2.82 -19.41
CA ASP A 217 13.87 3.43 -20.10
C ASP A 217 12.60 3.34 -19.26
N ASP A 218 11.86 4.44 -19.11
CA ASP A 218 10.52 4.41 -18.52
C ASP A 218 9.51 3.83 -19.53
N LEU A 219 9.25 2.51 -19.46
CA LEU A 219 8.37 1.81 -20.39
C LEU A 219 7.26 1.09 -19.64
N ASP A 220 6.09 1.04 -20.28
CA ASP A 220 5.00 0.14 -19.93
C ASP A 220 5.09 -1.17 -20.70
N ILE A 221 4.42 -2.21 -20.20
CA ILE A 221 4.43 -3.54 -20.81
C ILE A 221 3.97 -3.53 -22.27
N ASP A 222 3.00 -2.67 -22.60
CA ASP A 222 2.39 -2.57 -23.93
C ASP A 222 3.35 -2.01 -25.00
N VAL A 223 4.43 -1.33 -24.59
CA VAL A 223 5.40 -0.72 -25.51
C VAL A 223 6.74 -1.46 -25.54
N LEU A 224 6.95 -2.47 -24.69
CA LEU A 224 8.18 -3.28 -24.62
C LEU A 224 8.59 -3.83 -25.98
N GLY A 225 7.68 -4.55 -26.64
CA GLY A 225 7.96 -5.22 -27.92
C GLY A 225 8.32 -4.24 -29.02
N ASN A 226 7.67 -3.07 -29.05
CA ASN A 226 7.95 -2.00 -30.01
C ASN A 226 9.35 -1.38 -29.83
N LYS A 227 9.93 -1.53 -28.63
CA LYS A 227 11.28 -1.08 -28.28
C LYS A 227 12.33 -2.19 -28.39
N GLY A 228 11.95 -3.40 -28.81
CA GLY A 228 12.85 -4.54 -28.95
C GLY A 228 13.17 -5.23 -27.62
N TYR A 229 12.40 -4.96 -26.56
CA TYR A 229 12.57 -5.59 -25.27
C TYR A 229 11.54 -6.71 -25.05
N THR A 230 11.93 -7.68 -24.23
CA THR A 230 11.03 -8.63 -23.58
C THR A 230 10.96 -8.28 -22.09
N PHE A 231 9.99 -8.86 -21.36
CA PHE A 231 9.99 -8.78 -19.90
C PHE A 231 11.33 -9.22 -19.29
N GLU A 232 11.94 -10.26 -19.87
CA GLU A 232 13.25 -10.73 -19.42
C GLU A 232 14.39 -9.74 -19.67
N SER A 233 14.44 -9.12 -20.85
CA SER A 233 15.56 -8.28 -21.25
C SER A 233 15.47 -6.80 -20.82
N TYR A 234 14.28 -6.31 -20.46
CA TYR A 234 14.04 -4.89 -20.17
C TYR A 234 14.87 -4.35 -19.00
N PHE A 235 14.85 -5.04 -17.86
CA PHE A 235 15.54 -4.62 -16.65
C PHE A 235 16.55 -5.68 -16.23
N SER A 236 17.64 -5.76 -16.99
CA SER A 236 18.69 -6.78 -16.83
C SER A 236 19.49 -6.63 -15.52
N GLU A 237 19.57 -5.41 -14.98
CA GLU A 237 20.26 -5.11 -13.71
C GLU A 237 19.45 -5.46 -12.46
N ALA A 238 18.25 -6.05 -12.61
CA ALA A 238 17.34 -6.30 -11.47
C ALA A 238 17.98 -7.21 -10.39
N ASP A 239 18.73 -8.24 -10.78
CA ASP A 239 19.41 -9.14 -9.85
C ASP A 239 20.54 -8.41 -9.07
N ASP A 240 21.32 -7.57 -9.75
CA ASP A 240 22.36 -6.75 -9.12
C ASP A 240 21.76 -5.70 -8.17
N MET A 241 20.64 -5.10 -8.57
CA MET A 241 19.89 -4.16 -7.73
C MET A 241 19.31 -4.84 -6.49
N ALA A 242 18.78 -6.07 -6.61
CA ALA A 242 18.30 -6.85 -5.47
C ALA A 242 19.45 -7.12 -4.48
N ALA A 243 20.62 -7.51 -4.97
CA ALA A 243 21.81 -7.69 -4.13
C ALA A 243 22.24 -6.38 -3.43
N PHE A 244 22.17 -5.24 -4.13
CA PHE A 244 22.42 -3.93 -3.55
C PHE A 244 21.43 -3.58 -2.44
N VAL A 245 20.13 -3.78 -2.67
CA VAL A 245 19.05 -3.56 -1.70
C VAL A 245 19.27 -4.43 -0.46
N LYS A 246 19.54 -5.72 -0.64
CA LYS A 246 19.80 -6.65 0.46
C LYS A 246 20.99 -6.19 1.30
N LYS A 247 22.08 -5.79 0.66
CA LYS A 247 23.26 -5.23 1.35
C LYS A 247 22.90 -3.96 2.12
N ALA A 248 22.10 -3.05 1.55
CA ALA A 248 21.68 -1.83 2.24
C ALA A 248 20.86 -2.16 3.50
N PHE A 249 19.93 -3.11 3.38
CA PHE A 249 19.11 -3.60 4.49
C PHE A 249 19.95 -4.26 5.58
N GLU A 250 20.87 -5.16 5.24
CA GLU A 250 21.80 -5.82 6.17
C GLU A 250 22.73 -4.81 6.88
N CYS A 251 23.09 -3.71 6.21
CA CYS A 251 23.85 -2.61 6.80
C CYS A 251 23.01 -1.66 7.67
N GLY A 252 21.69 -1.87 7.76
CA GLY A 252 20.78 -0.99 8.50
C GLY A 252 20.67 0.42 7.89
N ARG A 253 20.80 0.54 6.57
CA ARG A 253 20.65 1.80 5.83
C ARG A 253 19.20 2.01 5.40
N ASP A 254 18.75 3.25 5.41
CA ASP A 254 17.56 3.66 4.67
C ASP A 254 17.84 3.63 3.16
N ILE A 255 16.80 3.61 2.31
CA ILE A 255 16.95 3.62 0.85
C ILE A 255 16.22 4.81 0.25
N VAL A 256 16.88 5.55 -0.64
CA VAL A 256 16.25 6.53 -1.54
C VAL A 256 16.15 5.91 -2.93
N CYS A 257 14.93 5.75 -3.42
CA CYS A 257 14.64 5.47 -4.83
C CYS A 257 14.39 6.80 -5.53
N GLN A 258 15.23 7.16 -6.49
CA GLN A 258 15.11 8.41 -7.25
C GLN A 258 14.94 8.14 -8.74
N CYS A 259 14.03 8.86 -9.38
CA CYS A 259 13.95 8.97 -10.85
C CYS A 259 13.59 10.42 -11.23
N GLU A 260 13.38 10.71 -12.52
CA GLU A 260 13.15 12.09 -13.00
C GLU A 260 12.01 12.80 -12.24
N TYR A 261 10.83 12.20 -12.20
CA TYR A 261 9.64 12.78 -11.55
C TYR A 261 9.33 12.16 -10.19
N GLY A 262 10.00 11.07 -9.82
CA GLY A 262 9.71 10.33 -8.60
C GLY A 262 8.43 9.49 -8.67
N GLN A 263 7.80 9.34 -9.83
CA GLN A 263 6.46 8.76 -9.91
C GLN A 263 6.43 7.33 -10.46
N SER A 264 7.35 7.00 -11.36
CA SER A 264 7.30 5.75 -12.13
C SER A 264 8.35 4.72 -11.67
N ARG A 265 9.54 4.68 -12.29
CA ARG A 265 10.63 3.73 -11.97
C ARG A 265 10.98 3.69 -10.48
N SER A 266 11.20 4.85 -9.87
CA SER A 266 11.55 4.90 -8.44
C SER A 266 10.41 4.45 -7.53
N ALA A 267 9.16 4.71 -7.89
CA ALA A 267 8.01 4.25 -7.13
C ALA A 267 7.80 2.74 -7.27
N GLY A 268 7.97 2.18 -8.48
CA GLY A 268 7.94 0.73 -8.70
C GLY A 268 9.06 0.01 -7.93
N CYS A 269 10.26 0.58 -7.93
CA CYS A 269 11.39 0.09 -7.14
C CYS A 269 11.10 0.12 -5.62
N ALA A 270 10.62 1.26 -5.11
CA ALA A 270 10.28 1.40 -3.70
C ALA A 270 9.15 0.46 -3.28
N ALA A 271 8.12 0.29 -4.13
CA ALA A 271 7.03 -0.64 -3.91
C ALA A 271 7.55 -2.08 -3.78
N ALA A 272 8.48 -2.51 -4.63
CA ALA A 272 9.05 -3.86 -4.57
C ALA A 272 9.84 -4.09 -3.27
N ILE A 273 10.66 -3.12 -2.88
CA ILE A 273 11.43 -3.18 -1.62
C ILE A 273 10.49 -3.25 -0.42
N LEU A 274 9.48 -2.39 -0.37
CA LEU A 274 8.48 -2.36 0.71
C LEU A 274 7.63 -3.62 0.74
N GLU A 275 7.30 -4.19 -0.42
CA GLU A 275 6.56 -5.43 -0.51
C GLU A 275 7.37 -6.61 0.02
N HIS A 276 8.62 -6.70 -0.37
CA HIS A 276 9.51 -7.78 0.05
C HIS A 276 9.77 -7.76 1.56
N PHE A 277 10.22 -6.64 2.12
CA PHE A 277 10.58 -6.62 3.54
C PHE A 277 9.38 -6.48 4.48
N TYR A 278 8.27 -5.89 4.01
CA TYR A 278 7.20 -5.43 4.90
C TYR A 278 5.77 -5.75 4.46
N HIS A 279 5.56 -6.29 3.25
CA HIS A 279 4.21 -6.51 2.68
C HIS A 279 3.37 -5.24 2.62
N THR A 280 4.02 -4.12 2.32
CA THR A 280 3.36 -2.82 2.22
C THR A 280 3.59 -2.15 0.88
N GLY A 281 4.00 -2.88 -0.16
CA GLY A 281 4.29 -2.30 -1.47
C GLY A 281 3.04 -1.70 -2.11
N ILE A 282 1.88 -2.33 -1.87
CA ILE A 282 0.57 -1.85 -2.35
C ILE A 282 0.27 -0.40 -1.90
N THR A 283 0.85 0.04 -0.79
CA THR A 283 0.64 1.42 -0.29
C THR A 283 1.24 2.48 -1.21
N VAL A 284 2.26 2.11 -2.01
CA VAL A 284 2.83 2.98 -3.05
C VAL A 284 1.96 2.98 -4.31
N PHE A 285 1.30 1.86 -4.62
CA PHE A 285 0.32 1.78 -5.72
C PHE A 285 -0.99 2.51 -5.41
N ALA A 286 -1.36 2.60 -4.14
CA ALA A 286 -2.52 3.37 -3.69
C ALA A 286 -2.22 4.88 -3.54
N ASP A 287 -0.98 5.32 -3.73
CA ASP A 287 -0.61 6.74 -3.72
C ASP A 287 -0.79 7.33 -5.12
N TYR A 288 -1.86 8.09 -5.32
CA TYR A 288 -2.19 8.74 -6.60
C TYR A 288 -1.15 9.75 -7.09
N ALA A 289 -0.24 10.23 -6.22
CA ALA A 289 0.89 11.04 -6.67
C ALA A 289 1.94 10.21 -7.43
N ARG A 290 1.79 8.88 -7.45
CA ARG A 290 2.71 7.92 -8.05
C ARG A 290 1.98 7.11 -9.12
N PHE A 291 2.76 6.66 -10.09
CA PHE A 291 2.35 5.73 -11.13
C PHE A 291 3.38 4.59 -11.17
N PRO A 292 3.46 3.75 -10.12
CA PRO A 292 4.59 2.84 -9.97
C PRO A 292 4.75 1.94 -11.19
N ASN A 293 5.97 1.92 -11.74
CA ASN A 293 6.25 1.12 -12.93
C ASN A 293 6.13 -0.37 -12.59
N GLN A 294 5.12 -1.05 -13.15
CA GLN A 294 4.84 -2.45 -12.85
C GLN A 294 5.94 -3.40 -13.33
N LEU A 295 6.67 -3.05 -14.40
CA LEU A 295 7.79 -3.87 -14.87
C LEU A 295 8.96 -3.80 -13.88
N VAL A 296 9.31 -2.60 -13.42
CA VAL A 296 10.35 -2.40 -12.40
C VAL A 296 9.95 -3.11 -11.11
N PHE A 297 8.71 -2.95 -10.67
CA PHE A 297 8.19 -3.61 -9.48
C PHE A 297 8.35 -5.13 -9.59
N ASN A 298 7.77 -5.76 -10.61
CA ASN A 298 7.77 -7.22 -10.73
C ASN A 298 9.20 -7.77 -10.89
N LYS A 299 10.04 -7.14 -11.72
CA LYS A 299 11.42 -7.61 -11.94
C LYS A 299 12.27 -7.53 -10.68
N LEU A 300 12.22 -6.40 -9.96
CA LEU A 300 12.99 -6.26 -8.72
C LEU A 300 12.43 -7.16 -7.61
N PHE A 301 11.10 -7.29 -7.51
CA PHE A 301 10.47 -8.15 -6.54
C PHE A 301 10.82 -9.62 -6.77
N GLU A 302 10.71 -10.12 -8.01
CA GLU A 302 11.16 -11.47 -8.38
C GLU A 302 12.64 -11.69 -8.07
N ALA A 303 13.50 -10.69 -8.33
CA ALA A 303 14.91 -10.77 -8.01
C ALA A 303 15.17 -10.85 -6.50
N LEU A 304 14.44 -10.06 -5.69
CA LEU A 304 14.51 -10.11 -4.23
C LEU A 304 14.02 -11.46 -3.68
N GLU A 305 12.89 -11.98 -4.16
CA GLU A 305 12.36 -13.29 -3.75
C GLU A 305 13.29 -14.47 -4.14
N LYS A 306 14.12 -14.32 -5.18
CA LYS A 306 15.13 -15.33 -5.54
C LYS A 306 16.28 -15.40 -4.53
N ILE A 307 16.73 -14.26 -4.00
CA ILE A 307 17.93 -14.17 -3.15
C ILE A 307 17.63 -14.19 -1.65
N ASP A 308 16.41 -13.83 -1.26
CA ASP A 308 15.93 -13.82 0.12
C ASP A 308 14.45 -14.28 0.17
N PRO A 309 14.14 -15.54 -0.17
CA PRO A 309 12.76 -16.01 -0.24
C PRO A 309 12.02 -15.79 1.09
N ARG A 310 10.81 -15.24 1.01
CA ARG A 310 9.92 -15.03 2.17
C ARG A 310 9.30 -16.32 2.68
#